data_AF-A0A2V7ILN4-F1
#
_entry.id   AF-A0A2V7ILN4-F1
#
_cell.length_a   1.000
_cell.length_b   1.000
_cell.length_c   1.000
_cell.angle_alpha   90.00
_cell.angle_beta   90.00
_cell.angle_gamma   90.00
#
_symmetry.space_group_name_H-M   'P 1'
#
loop_
_entity.id
_entity.type
_entity.pdbx_description
1 polymer ?
#
loop_
_entity_poly.entity_id
_entity_poly.type
_entity_poly.pdbx_seq_one_letter_code
_entity_poly.pdbx_strand_id
1 'polypeptide(L)'
;MTAVAGDFRTQLRALVELQGAVLTDAELSHMAESYPRCPGKEHWDVREYARASTAGAREYRVVRGSSVQDVYRSVERVRATAVRTALNDLEFQQNARTDPEPAT
;
A
#
# COMPACT_ATOMS: atom_id res chain seq x y z
N MET A 1 7.96 12.67 -16.62
CA MET A 1 7.92 12.94 -15.17
C MET A 1 7.81 11.59 -14.46
N THR A 2 8.93 11.00 -14.04
CA THR A 2 8.99 9.61 -13.53
C THR A 2 9.76 9.46 -12.22
N ALA A 3 10.36 10.55 -11.70
CA ALA A 3 11.17 10.51 -10.48
C ALA A 3 10.33 10.11 -9.24
N VAL A 4 9.19 10.77 -9.01
CA VAL A 4 8.29 10.48 -7.87
C VAL A 4 7.78 9.03 -7.82
N ALA A 5 7.58 8.38 -8.96
CA ALA A 5 7.17 6.97 -9.01
C ALA A 5 8.36 6.01 -8.80
N GLY A 6 9.58 6.44 -9.10
CA GLY A 6 10.81 5.70 -8.80
C GLY A 6 11.12 5.67 -7.31
N ASP A 7 11.02 6.83 -6.64
CA ASP A 7 11.18 6.95 -5.19
C ASP A 7 10.13 6.13 -4.43
N PHE A 8 8.84 6.25 -4.82
CA PHE A 8 7.75 5.47 -4.21
C PHE A 8 8.02 3.96 -4.28
N ARG A 9 8.38 3.43 -5.45
CA ARG A 9 8.63 1.98 -5.63
C ARG A 9 9.80 1.50 -4.78
N THR A 10 10.87 2.29 -4.71
CA THR A 10 12.09 1.93 -3.96
C THR A 10 11.82 1.93 -2.45
N GLN A 11 11.16 2.98 -1.95
CA GLN A 11 10.82 3.10 -0.53
C GLN A 11 9.79 2.05 -0.09
N LEU A 12 8.73 1.85 -0.88
CA LEU A 12 7.72 0.84 -0.61
C LEU A 12 8.35 -0.56 -0.57
N ARG A 13 9.22 -0.89 -1.53
CA ARG A 13 9.93 -2.16 -1.55
C ARG A 13 10.71 -2.39 -0.26
N ALA A 14 11.53 -1.42 0.14
CA ALA A 14 12.33 -1.52 1.37
C ALA A 14 11.46 -1.71 2.62
N LEU A 15 10.32 -1.00 2.71
CA LEU A 15 9.38 -1.13 3.83
C LEU A 15 8.67 -2.48 3.85
N VAL A 16 8.25 -2.99 2.69
CA VAL A 16 7.59 -4.30 2.61
C VAL A 16 8.57 -5.44 2.93
N GLU A 17 9.83 -5.32 2.49
CA GLU A 17 10.92 -6.24 2.87
C GLU A 17 11.17 -6.22 4.39
N LEU A 18 11.09 -5.05 5.03
CA LEU A 18 11.17 -4.91 6.49
C LEU A 18 10.02 -5.63 7.22
N GLN A 19 8.85 -5.70 6.59
CA GLN A 19 7.68 -6.44 7.10
C GLN A 19 7.73 -7.94 6.75
N GLY A 20 8.82 -8.42 6.13
CA GLY A 20 9.03 -9.82 5.80
C GLY A 20 8.27 -10.31 4.56
N ALA A 21 7.78 -9.39 3.71
CA ALA A 21 7.18 -9.72 2.43
C ALA A 21 8.05 -9.18 1.28
N VAL A 22 8.08 -9.89 0.17
CA VAL A 22 8.77 -9.44 -1.05
C VAL A 22 7.71 -9.22 -2.12
N LEU A 23 7.68 -8.02 -2.68
CA LEU A 23 6.85 -7.70 -3.84
C LEU A 23 7.67 -7.82 -5.12
N THR A 24 7.05 -8.34 -6.16
CA THR A 24 7.63 -8.34 -7.51
C THR A 24 7.60 -6.95 -8.12
N ASP A 25 8.48 -6.69 -9.09
CA ASP A 25 8.50 -5.40 -9.81
C ASP A 25 7.16 -5.09 -10.51
N ALA A 26 6.47 -6.13 -10.99
CA ALA A 26 5.14 -6.01 -11.58
C ALA A 26 4.08 -5.57 -10.55
N GLU A 27 4.11 -6.14 -9.33
CA GLU A 27 3.24 -5.72 -8.23
C GLU A 27 3.53 -4.26 -7.82
N LEU A 28 4.82 -3.90 -7.68
CA LEU A 28 5.23 -2.54 -7.33
C LEU A 28 4.82 -1.52 -8.40
N SER A 29 4.93 -1.88 -9.68
CA SER A 29 4.51 -1.02 -10.80
C SER A 29 2.99 -0.82 -10.80
N HIS A 30 2.21 -1.89 -10.62
CA HIS A 30 0.75 -1.79 -10.50
C HIS A 30 0.33 -0.91 -9.32
N MET A 31 1.01 -1.04 -8.19
CA MET A 31 0.77 -0.20 -7.02
C MET A 31 1.10 1.26 -7.28
N ALA A 32 2.22 1.57 -7.96
CA ALA A 32 2.58 2.94 -8.31
C ALA A 32 1.54 3.61 -9.24
N GLU A 33 0.89 2.84 -10.12
CA GLU A 33 -0.20 3.33 -10.98
C GLU A 33 -1.53 3.49 -10.21
N SER A 34 -1.80 2.64 -9.23
CA SER A 34 -3.05 2.61 -8.47
C SER A 34 -3.05 3.55 -7.26
N TYR A 35 -1.88 3.80 -6.67
CA TYR A 35 -1.70 4.69 -5.53
C TYR A 35 -2.29 6.11 -5.74
N PRO A 36 -2.01 6.83 -6.85
CA PRO A 36 -2.61 8.15 -7.08
C PRO A 36 -4.13 8.11 -7.30
N ARG A 37 -4.70 6.94 -7.61
CA ARG A 37 -6.16 6.76 -7.77
C ARG A 37 -6.88 6.56 -6.44
N CYS A 38 -6.14 6.40 -5.35
CA CYS A 38 -6.64 6.27 -3.98
C CYS A 38 -6.30 7.53 -3.16
N PRO A 39 -6.83 8.73 -3.53
CA PRO A 39 -6.59 9.94 -2.77
C PRO A 39 -7.29 9.86 -1.41
N GLY A 40 -6.70 10.48 -0.39
CA GLY A 40 -7.26 10.53 0.96
C GLY A 40 -6.21 10.92 1.99
N LYS A 41 -6.63 11.03 3.25
CA LYS A 41 -5.74 11.11 4.42
C LYS A 41 -5.98 9.97 5.41
N GLU A 42 -6.90 9.08 5.07
CA GLU A 42 -7.23 7.92 5.89
C GLU A 42 -6.12 6.87 5.77
N HIS A 43 -5.98 6.08 6.83
CA HIS A 43 -5.05 4.95 6.87
C HIS A 43 -5.45 3.87 5.86
N TRP A 44 -4.43 3.15 5.39
CA TRP A 44 -4.62 1.95 4.59
C TRP A 44 -5.09 0.81 5.49
N ASP A 45 -6.08 0.07 5.02
CA ASP A 45 -6.67 -1.08 5.71
C ASP A 45 -6.77 -2.31 4.81
N VAL A 46 -6.80 -3.51 5.42
CA VAL A 46 -6.95 -4.78 4.70
C VAL A 46 -8.37 -5.28 4.84
N ARG A 47 -9.09 -5.32 3.71
CA ARG A 47 -10.46 -5.86 3.64
C ARG A 47 -10.46 -7.23 2.99
N GLU A 48 -11.17 -8.16 3.63
CA GLU A 48 -11.39 -9.50 3.12
C GLU A 48 -12.62 -9.51 2.19
N TYR A 49 -12.45 -10.11 1.01
CA TYR A 49 -13.50 -10.30 0.01
C TYR A 49 -13.62 -11.79 -0.32
N ALA A 50 -14.85 -12.27 -0.50
CA ALA A 50 -15.11 -13.61 -1.02
C ALA A 50 -14.80 -13.67 -2.52
N ARG A 51 -14.01 -14.65 -2.95
CA ARG A 51 -13.71 -14.86 -4.38
C ARG A 51 -14.79 -15.75 -4.99
N ALA A 52 -15.44 -15.27 -6.05
CA ALA A 52 -16.56 -15.98 -6.69
C ALA A 52 -16.16 -17.34 -7.32
N SER A 53 -14.87 -17.55 -7.60
CA SER A 53 -14.40 -18.67 -8.44
C SER A 53 -14.02 -19.94 -7.68
N THR A 54 -13.93 -19.93 -6.35
CA THR A 54 -13.56 -21.13 -5.58
C THR A 54 -14.18 -21.07 -4.19
N ALA A 55 -14.95 -22.10 -3.82
CA ALA A 55 -15.58 -22.17 -2.51
C ALA A 55 -14.53 -22.02 -1.39
N GLY A 56 -14.61 -20.93 -0.63
CA GLY A 56 -13.70 -20.63 0.47
C GLY A 56 -12.44 -19.83 0.12
N ALA A 57 -12.20 -19.49 -1.15
CA ALA A 57 -11.08 -18.61 -1.50
C ALA A 57 -11.37 -17.16 -1.07
N ARG A 58 -10.50 -16.63 -0.22
CA ARG A 58 -10.54 -15.25 0.26
C ARG A 58 -9.51 -14.42 -0.49
N GLU A 59 -9.90 -13.21 -0.86
CA GLU A 59 -9.02 -12.21 -1.44
C GLU A 59 -8.91 -11.04 -0.46
N TYR A 60 -7.68 -10.70 -0.09
CA TYR A 60 -7.36 -9.61 0.81
C TYR A 60 -6.93 -8.41 -0.02
N ARG A 61 -7.69 -7.33 0.08
CA ARG A 61 -7.46 -6.10 -0.67
C ARG A 61 -7.06 -4.99 0.28
N VAL A 62 -6.02 -4.26 -0.09
CA VAL A 62 -5.57 -3.07 0.64
C VAL A 62 -6.29 -1.89 0.05
N VAL A 63 -7.16 -1.26 0.86
CA VAL A 63 -7.94 -0.09 0.47
C VAL A 63 -7.62 1.06 1.39
N ARG A 64 -7.96 2.28 0.95
CA ARG A 64 -7.81 3.48 1.77
C ARG A 64 -9.14 3.82 2.43
N GLY A 65 -9.20 3.80 3.76
CA GLY A 65 -10.42 4.11 4.50
C GLY A 65 -11.65 3.37 3.98
N SER A 66 -12.71 4.11 3.65
CA SER A 66 -13.96 3.57 3.08
C SER A 66 -13.95 3.43 1.55
N SER A 67 -12.80 3.62 0.89
CA SER A 67 -12.70 3.57 -0.57
C SER A 67 -13.02 2.18 -1.12
N VAL A 68 -13.67 2.18 -2.29
CA VAL A 68 -13.93 0.97 -3.08
C VAL A 68 -12.76 0.59 -3.98
N GLN A 69 -11.79 1.49 -4.15
CA GLN A 69 -10.57 1.24 -4.92
C GLN A 69 -9.50 0.59 -4.03
N ASP A 70 -8.99 -0.54 -4.49
CA ASP A 70 -7.84 -1.21 -3.90
C ASP A 70 -6.54 -0.84 -4.61
N VAL A 71 -5.47 -0.65 -3.82
CA VAL A 71 -4.11 -0.42 -4.35
C VAL A 71 -3.36 -1.73 -4.55
N TYR A 72 -3.72 -2.75 -3.78
CA TYR A 72 -3.10 -4.06 -3.79
C TYR A 72 -4.11 -5.15 -3.46
N ARG A 73 -3.98 -6.31 -4.08
CA ARG A 73 -4.80 -7.50 -3.85
C ARG A 73 -3.92 -8.73 -3.74
N SER A 74 -4.23 -9.61 -2.80
CA SER A 74 -3.54 -10.88 -2.64
C SER A 74 -4.46 -11.93 -2.03
N VAL A 75 -4.20 -13.21 -2.32
CA VAL A 75 -4.87 -14.33 -1.64
C VAL A 75 -4.26 -14.60 -0.26
N GLU A 76 -3.09 -14.01 0.03
CA GLU A 76 -2.39 -14.16 1.30
C GLU A 76 -2.59 -12.93 2.19
N ARG A 77 -3.25 -13.14 3.33
CA ARG A 77 -3.50 -12.08 4.32
C ARG A 77 -2.23 -11.42 4.81
N VAL A 78 -1.16 -12.22 4.99
CA VAL A 78 0.13 -11.74 5.50
C VAL A 78 0.75 -10.75 4.52
N ARG A 79 0.74 -11.04 3.22
CA ARG A 79 1.25 -10.10 2.19
C ARG A 79 0.44 -8.81 2.17
N ALA A 80 -0.89 -8.90 2.20
CA ALA A 80 -1.75 -7.71 2.26
C ALA A 80 -1.51 -6.88 3.54
N THR A 81 -1.27 -7.53 4.68
CA THR A 81 -0.98 -6.86 5.96
C THR A 81 0.37 -6.16 5.93
N ALA A 82 1.40 -6.80 5.38
CA ALA A 82 2.72 -6.20 5.19
C ALA A 82 2.63 -4.94 4.30
N VAL A 83 1.90 -5.04 3.18
CA VAL A 83 1.67 -3.90 2.27
C VAL A 83 0.91 -2.77 2.96
N ARG A 84 -0.15 -3.08 3.70
CA ARG A 84 -0.90 -2.11 4.50
C ARG A 84 0.02 -1.37 5.47
N THR A 85 0.84 -2.10 6.25
CA THR A 85 1.78 -1.47 7.19
C THR A 85 2.78 -0.59 6.45
N ALA A 86 3.40 -1.10 5.39
CA ALA A 86 4.39 -0.36 4.60
C ALA A 86 3.83 0.93 4.00
N LEU A 87 2.60 0.92 3.49
CA LEU A 87 1.95 2.12 2.94
C LEU A 87 1.66 3.17 4.01
N ASN A 88 1.18 2.76 5.18
CA ASN A 88 0.96 3.69 6.30
C ASN A 88 2.29 4.30 6.78
N ASP A 89 3.36 3.50 6.89
CA ASP A 89 4.68 3.97 7.30
C ASP A 89 5.28 4.95 6.27
N LEU A 90 5.12 4.64 4.98
CA LEU A 90 5.55 5.52 3.88
C LEU A 90 4.84 6.88 3.93
N GLU A 91 3.53 6.90 4.19
CA GLU A 91 2.79 8.16 4.32
C GLU A 91 3.10 8.90 5.62
N PHE A 92 3.33 8.18 6.72
CA PHE A 92 3.80 8.77 7.96
C PHE A 92 5.15 9.49 7.77
N GLN A 93 6.11 8.84 7.09
CA GLN A 93 7.41 9.44 6.76
C GLN A 93 7.28 10.65 5.82
N GLN A 94 6.39 10.60 4.83
CA GLN A 94 6.14 11.73 3.93
C GLN A 94 5.51 12.91 4.67
N ASN A 95 4.55 12.66 5.56
CA ASN A 95 3.92 13.71 6.37
C ASN A 95 4.93 14.32 7.35
N ALA A 96 5.73 13.50 8.04
CA ALA A 96 6.78 13.98 8.94
C ALA A 96 7.85 14.82 8.23
N ARG A 97 8.13 14.54 6.96
CA ARG A 97 9.05 15.36 6.14
C ARG A 97 8.44 16.70 5.73
N THR A 98 7.12 16.78 5.64
CA THR A 98 6.39 17.95 5.13
C THR A 98 5.97 18.90 6.26
N ASP A 99 6.03 18.46 7.51
CA ASP A 99 5.80 19.28 8.71
C ASP A 99 7.14 19.61 9.39
N PRO A 100 7.85 20.68 8.98
CA PRO A 100 8.89 21.23 9.83
C PRO A 100 8.21 21.93 11.02
N GLU A 101 8.42 21.36 12.20
CA GLU A 101 8.15 21.94 13.51
C GLU A 101 8.37 23.49 13.50
N PRO A 102 7.40 24.32 13.92
CA PRO A 102 7.60 25.76 13.96
C PRO A 102 8.64 26.07 15.04
N ALA A 103 9.79 26.57 14.59
CA ALA A 103 10.84 27.11 15.45
C ALA A 103 10.23 28.08 16.48
N THR A 104 10.41 27.75 17.77
CA THR A 104 10.23 28.67 18.90
C THR A 104 11.57 29.27 19.27
#